data_AF-A0A2M7QSP3-F1
#
_entry.id   AF-A0A2M7QSP3-F1
#
_cell.length_a   1.000
_cell.length_b   1.000
_cell.length_c   1.000
_cell.angle_alpha   90.00
_cell.angle_beta   90.00
_cell.angle_gamma   90.00
#
_symmetry.space_group_name_H-M   'P 1'
#
loop_
_entity.id
_entity.type
_entity.pdbx_description
1 polymer ?
#
loop_
_entity_poly.entity_id
_entity_poly.type
_entity_poly.pdbx_seq_one_letter_code
_entity_poly.pdbx_strand_id
1 'polypeptide(L)'
;SVFAVGNALGEYSNSVSVGIISGLNRTIQASDANGTVENLSGVIQTDAAINPGNSGGPLADLNGKVIGVNVATVTGSNNISFSIPVNIVKSIINSVLK
;
A
#
# COMPACT_ATOMS: atom_id res chain seq x y z
N SER A 1 0.13 -8.50 -12.95
CA SER A 1 -0.87 -7.99 -11.99
C SER A 1 -0.29 -7.97 -10.61
N VAL A 2 -0.91 -7.19 -9.73
CA VAL A 2 -0.59 -7.12 -8.30
C VAL A 2 -1.85 -7.38 -7.49
N PHE A 3 -1.67 -7.85 -6.27
CA PHE A 3 -2.75 -8.23 -5.37
C PHE A 3 -2.55 -7.53 -4.02
N ALA A 4 -3.53 -6.73 -3.61
CA ALA A 4 -3.57 -6.18 -2.26
C ALA A 4 -4.42 -7.09 -1.37
N VAL A 5 -3.84 -7.55 -0.27
CA VAL A 5 -4.46 -8.55 0.63
C VAL A 5 -4.62 -7.94 2.03
N GLY A 6 -5.74 -8.19 2.68
CA GLY A 6 -5.95 -7.80 4.08
C GLY A 6 -7.42 -7.88 4.50
N ASN A 7 -7.79 -7.13 5.53
CA ASN A 7 -9.14 -7.15 6.09
C ASN A 7 -9.83 -5.81 5.77
N ALA A 8 -10.46 -5.71 4.60
CA ALA A 8 -11.01 -4.44 4.13
C ALA A 8 -12.07 -3.90 5.10
N LEU A 9 -11.96 -2.61 5.41
CA LEU A 9 -12.79 -1.85 6.37
C LEU A 9 -12.83 -2.43 7.80
N GLY A 10 -11.95 -3.38 8.12
CA GLY A 10 -11.99 -4.13 9.38
C GLY A 10 -13.18 -5.08 9.51
N GLU A 11 -14.03 -5.16 8.48
CA GLU A 11 -15.27 -5.95 8.45
C GLU A 11 -15.11 -7.18 7.56
N TYR A 12 -14.48 -7.00 6.39
CA TYR A 12 -14.36 -8.04 5.37
C TYR A 12 -13.01 -8.75 5.49
N SER A 13 -12.98 -9.81 6.30
CA SER A 13 -11.77 -10.62 6.51
C SER A 13 -11.29 -11.33 5.24
N ASN A 14 -9.97 -11.47 5.09
CA ASN A 14 -9.34 -12.18 3.97
C ASN A 14 -9.75 -11.65 2.58
N SER A 15 -9.85 -10.33 2.45
CA SER A 15 -10.16 -9.65 1.20
C SER A 15 -8.94 -9.57 0.30
N VAL A 16 -9.16 -9.78 -1.01
CA VAL A 16 -8.15 -9.60 -2.06
C VAL A 16 -8.70 -8.64 -3.11
N SER A 17 -7.92 -7.62 -3.46
CA SER A 17 -8.16 -6.78 -4.63
C SER A 17 -7.02 -6.96 -5.64
N VAL A 18 -7.37 -6.97 -6.92
CA VAL A 18 -6.41 -7.14 -8.02
C VAL A 18 -6.26 -5.82 -8.78
N GLY A 19 -5.04 -5.60 -9.29
CA GLY A 19 -4.73 -4.46 -10.13
C GLY A 19 -3.43 -4.65 -10.91
N ILE A 20 -2.90 -3.54 -11.38
CA ILE A 20 -1.60 -3.38 -12.04
C ILE A 20 -0.78 -2.30 -11.36
N ILE A 21 0.51 -2.27 -11.66
CA ILE A 21 1.34 -1.11 -11.31
C ILE A 21 1.05 -0.01 -12.33
N SER A 22 0.42 1.07 -11.88
CA SER A 22 0.08 2.23 -12.70
C SER A 22 1.21 3.27 -12.76
N GLY A 23 2.19 3.16 -11.86
CA GLY A 23 3.34 4.04 -11.81
C GLY A 23 4.33 3.66 -10.72
N LEU A 24 5.58 4.07 -10.89
CA LEU A 24 6.65 3.85 -9.94
C LEU A 24 7.24 5.19 -9.49
N ASN A 25 7.90 5.18 -8.34
CA ASN A 25 8.66 6.32 -7.82
C ASN A 25 7.82 7.61 -7.71
N ARG A 26 6.59 7.50 -7.21
CA ARG A 26 5.73 8.67 -6.96
C ARG A 26 6.14 9.36 -5.66
N THR A 27 5.89 10.66 -5.62
CA THR A 27 5.93 11.45 -4.39
C THR A 27 4.53 11.95 -4.11
N ILE A 28 4.03 11.68 -2.91
CA ILE A 28 2.70 12.06 -2.48
C ILE A 28 2.75 12.68 -1.09
N GLN A 29 1.72 13.46 -0.77
CA GLN A 29 1.40 13.85 0.58
C GLN A 29 0.23 12.99 1.06
N ALA A 30 0.44 12.22 2.12
CA ALA A 30 -0.58 11.40 2.75
C ALA A 30 -0.95 12.00 4.11
N SER A 31 -2.19 11.81 4.53
CA SER A 31 -2.67 12.23 5.84
C SER A 31 -3.39 11.09 6.54
N ASP A 32 -3.17 10.93 7.85
CA ASP A 32 -3.91 9.97 8.66
C ASP A 32 -5.24 10.57 9.19
N ALA A 33 -6.00 9.76 9.94
CA ALA A 33 -7.27 10.19 10.54
C ALA A 33 -7.11 11.29 11.60
N ASN A 34 -5.90 11.47 12.16
CA ASN A 34 -5.60 12.51 13.14
C ASN A 34 -5.15 13.82 12.48
N GLY A 35 -5.07 13.85 11.14
CA GLY A 35 -4.58 15.00 10.39
C GLY A 35 -3.05 15.12 10.35
N THR A 36 -2.32 14.10 10.78
CA THR A 36 -0.87 14.05 10.63
C THR A 36 -0.53 13.89 9.16
N VAL A 37 0.25 14.82 8.62
CA VAL A 37 0.63 14.86 7.21
C VAL A 37 2.05 14.34 7.04
N GLU A 38 2.22 13.38 6.13
CA GLU A 38 3.50 12.79 5.78
C GLU A 38 3.77 12.90 4.29
N ASN A 39 5.03 13.20 3.94
CA ASN A 39 5.47 13.16 2.55
C ASN A 39 6.11 11.80 2.28
N LEU A 40 5.49 11.02 1.41
CA LEU A 40 5.98 9.70 1.01
C LEU A 40 6.59 9.80 -0.39
N SER A 41 7.87 9.46 -0.50
CA SER A 41 8.60 9.43 -1.76
C SER A 41 8.95 7.99 -2.15
N GLY A 42 9.10 7.75 -3.45
CA GLY A 42 9.46 6.43 -3.96
C GLY A 42 8.34 5.40 -3.93
N VAL A 43 7.08 5.82 -3.74
CA VAL A 43 5.96 4.88 -3.61
C VAL A 43 5.55 4.27 -4.96
N ILE A 44 5.02 3.06 -4.91
CA ILE A 44 4.40 2.36 -6.03
C ILE A 44 2.95 2.81 -6.12
N GLN A 45 2.48 3.15 -7.32
CA GLN A 45 1.07 3.40 -7.58
C GLN A 45 0.42 2.14 -8.17
N THR A 46 -0.78 1.81 -7.70
CA THR A 46 -1.59 0.69 -8.17
C THR A 46 -3.05 1.14 -8.31
N ASP A 47 -3.78 0.46 -9.21
CA ASP A 47 -5.24 0.60 -9.34
C ASP A 47 -6.02 -0.45 -8.52
N ALA A 48 -5.32 -1.35 -7.84
CA ALA A 48 -5.90 -2.28 -6.88
C ALA A 48 -6.54 -1.50 -5.71
N ALA A 49 -7.76 -1.90 -5.34
CA ALA A 49 -8.50 -1.22 -4.28
C ALA A 49 -7.80 -1.35 -2.91
N ILE A 50 -7.41 -0.21 -2.32
CA ILE A 50 -6.88 -0.11 -0.96
C ILE A 50 -7.84 0.75 -0.14
N ASN A 51 -8.21 0.22 1.03
CA ASN A 51 -9.13 0.78 2.00
C ASN A 51 -8.51 0.65 3.41
N PRO A 52 -9.07 1.31 4.43
CA PRO A 52 -8.76 0.99 5.82
C PRO A 52 -8.80 -0.53 6.05
N GLY A 53 -7.85 -1.08 6.82
CA GLY A 53 -7.80 -2.50 7.18
C GLY A 53 -7.10 -3.45 6.19
N ASN A 54 -7.12 -3.18 4.87
CA ASN A 54 -6.14 -3.81 3.94
C ASN A 54 -4.95 -2.88 3.64
N SER A 55 -5.05 -1.58 3.96
CA SER A 55 -3.89 -0.73 4.25
C SER A 55 -3.08 -1.32 5.41
N GLY A 56 -1.76 -1.33 5.28
CA GLY A 56 -0.80 -2.07 6.13
C GLY A 56 -0.56 -3.53 5.68
N GLY A 57 -1.44 -4.09 4.85
CA GLY A 57 -1.27 -5.42 4.25
C GLY A 57 -0.29 -5.44 3.08
N PRO A 58 0.09 -6.63 2.58
CA PRO A 58 1.02 -6.77 1.47
C PRO A 58 0.39 -6.39 0.13
N LEU A 59 1.23 -5.83 -0.74
CA LEU A 59 1.05 -5.85 -2.19
C LEU A 59 1.94 -6.97 -2.75
N ALA A 60 1.33 -7.99 -3.35
CA ALA A 60 2.03 -9.16 -3.88
C ALA A 60 1.95 -9.24 -5.42
N ASP A 61 2.96 -9.83 -6.05
CA ASP A 61 2.92 -10.19 -7.46
C ASP A 61 2.22 -11.55 -7.70
N LEU A 62 2.12 -11.97 -8.96
CA LEU A 62 1.52 -13.25 -9.37
C LEU A 62 2.21 -14.49 -8.81
N ASN A 63 3.48 -14.37 -8.36
CA ASN A 63 4.22 -15.47 -7.75
C ASN A 63 4.06 -15.49 -6.22
N GLY A 64 3.19 -14.63 -5.67
CA GLY A 64 3.01 -14.47 -4.22
C GLY A 64 4.17 -13.75 -3.54
N LYS A 65 5.08 -13.10 -4.30
CA LYS A 65 6.18 -12.33 -3.71
C LYS A 65 5.67 -10.96 -3.29
N VAL A 66 5.91 -10.60 -2.03
CA VAL A 66 5.62 -9.25 -1.54
C VAL A 66 6.55 -8.24 -2.21
N ILE A 67 5.97 -7.26 -2.88
CA ILE A 67 6.68 -6.17 -3.56
C ILE A 67 6.49 -4.82 -2.87
N GLY A 68 5.49 -4.69 -1.98
CA GLY A 68 5.28 -3.51 -1.17
C GLY A 68 4.28 -3.71 -0.03
N VAL A 69 4.05 -2.64 0.73
CA VAL A 69 3.06 -2.55 1.81
C VAL A 69 2.09 -1.43 1.48
N ASN A 70 0.79 -1.73 1.47
CA ASN A 70 -0.27 -0.78 1.13
C ASN A 70 -0.33 0.34 2.17
N VAL A 71 -0.42 1.60 1.75
CA VAL A 71 -0.35 2.73 2.70
C VAL A 71 -1.43 3.78 2.50
N ALA A 72 -1.73 4.16 1.25
CA ALA A 72 -2.58 5.32 1.00
C ALA A 72 -3.47 5.10 -0.23
N THR A 73 -4.57 5.85 -0.26
CA THR A 73 -5.47 5.95 -1.40
C THR A 73 -5.93 7.40 -1.54
N VAL A 74 -6.29 7.83 -2.75
CA VAL A 74 -6.79 9.19 -2.99
C VAL A 74 -8.29 9.23 -2.69
N THR A 75 -8.69 9.94 -1.65
CA THR A 75 -10.10 10.13 -1.30
C THR A 75 -10.89 10.76 -2.46
N GLY A 76 -12.05 10.19 -2.78
CA GLY A 76 -12.89 10.66 -3.89
C GLY A 76 -12.40 10.25 -5.28
N SER A 77 -11.31 9.49 -5.37
CA SER A 77 -10.87 8.84 -6.60
C SER A 77 -11.11 7.33 -6.49
N ASN A 78 -11.53 6.72 -7.59
CA ASN A 78 -11.50 5.28 -7.73
C ASN A 78 -10.14 4.91 -8.34
N ASN A 79 -9.51 3.85 -7.81
CA ASN A 79 -8.36 3.21 -8.44
C ASN A 79 -7.05 4.02 -8.47
N ILE A 80 -6.84 4.93 -7.51
CA ILE A 80 -5.52 5.54 -7.29
C ILE A 80 -5.08 5.24 -5.85
N SER A 81 -4.23 4.24 -5.72
CA SER A 81 -3.70 3.82 -4.43
C SER A 81 -2.20 3.61 -4.47
N PHE A 82 -1.57 3.60 -3.29
CA PHE A 82 -0.13 3.64 -3.15
C PHE A 82 0.39 2.64 -2.12
N SER A 83 1.58 2.10 -2.40
CA SER A 83 2.28 1.15 -1.53
C SER A 83 3.76 1.51 -1.40
N ILE A 84 4.32 1.33 -0.20
CA ILE A 84 5.75 1.51 0.07
C ILE A 84 6.51 0.29 -0.46
N PRO A 85 7.58 0.45 -1.27
CA PRO A 85 8.38 -0.68 -1.76
C PRO A 85 8.94 -1.57 -0.65
N VAL A 86 8.91 -2.88 -0.84
CA VAL A 86 9.37 -3.87 0.15
C VAL A 86 10.83 -3.68 0.57
N ASN A 87 11.66 -3.13 -0.32
CA ASN A 87 13.08 -2.89 -0.03
C ASN A 87 13.25 -1.79 1.04
N ILE A 88 12.40 -0.76 1.02
CA ILE A 88 12.39 0.29 2.05
C ILE A 88 11.95 -0.33 3.38
N VAL A 89 10.87 -1.12 3.36
CA VAL A 89 10.33 -1.80 4.54
C VAL A 89 11.38 -2.71 5.19
N LYS A 90 12.10 -3.51 4.40
CA LYS A 90 13.20 -4.37 4.89
C LYS A 90 14.31 -3.56 5.57
N SER A 91 14.68 -2.40 5.01
CA SER A 91 15.70 -1.52 5.61
C SER A 91 15.26 -1.00 6.98
N ILE A 92 13.99 -0.61 7.11
CA ILE A 92 13.40 -0.15 8.37
C ILE A 92 13.37 -1.28 9.40
N ILE A 93 12.87 -2.47 9.03
CA ILE A 93 12.83 -3.63 9.91
C ILE A 93 14.23 -3.95 10.46
N ASN A 94 15.25 -3.98 9.59
CA ASN A 94 16.63 -4.22 10.00
C ASN A 94 17.21 -3.14 10.93
N SER A 95 16.64 -1.93 10.91
CA SER A 95 17.07 -0.83 11.79
C SER A 95 16.42 -0.90 13.18
N VAL A 96 15.21 -1.45 13.27
CA VAL A 96 14.46 -1.59 14.54
C VAL A 96 14.80 -2.87 15.29
N LEU A 97 15.17 -3.94 14.58
CA LEU A 97 15.54 -5.23 15.18
C LEU A 97 17.00 -5.30 15.68
N LYS A 98 17.78 -4.22 15.52
CA LYS A 98 19.09 -4.08 16.15
C LYS A 98 18.93 -3.65 17.61
#